data_AF-A0A9Q0YED3-F1
#
_entry.id   AF-A0A9Q0YED3-F1
#
_cell.length_a   1.000
_cell.length_b   1.000
_cell.length_c   1.000
_cell.angle_alpha   90.00
_cell.angle_beta   90.00
_cell.angle_gamma   90.00
#
_symmetry.space_group_name_H-M   'P 1'
#
loop_
_entity.id
_entity.type
_entity.pdbx_description
1 polymer ?
#
loop_
_entity_poly.entity_id
_entity_poly.type
_entity_poly.pdbx_seq_one_letter_code
_entity_poly.pdbx_strand_id
1 'polypeptide(L)'
;MEGVIQGVLFPLMCYTDEDDALWTEDPYEYIKLKFDVFEDFISPVTAAQTVLHTSCKKRKEILPKTMAFCMQILQMQDVQPRQKDGAFHMIGTLAEILLKKKMYKDKMELMLVAHVFPEFQNPLGYMRARVCNFKGLACKLHALYCNITRLLGRVIV
;
A
#
# COMPACT_ATOMS: atom_id res chain seq x y z
N MET A 1 -10.24 5.44 18.05
CA MET A 1 -9.15 5.24 17.06
C MET A 1 -9.70 5.00 15.66
N GLU A 2 -10.74 4.17 15.50
CA GLU A 2 -11.34 3.88 14.20
C GLU A 2 -11.70 5.15 13.40
N GLY A 3 -12.38 6.13 14.03
CA GLY A 3 -12.66 7.42 13.39
C GLY A 3 -11.42 8.25 12.99
N VAL A 4 -10.29 8.10 13.70
CA VAL A 4 -9.02 8.75 13.32
C VAL A 4 -8.39 8.05 12.13
N ILE A 5 -8.43 6.72 12.10
CA ILE A 5 -7.92 5.93 10.98
C ILE A 5 -8.70 6.26 9.71
N GLN A 6 -10.03 6.20 9.78
CA GLN A 6 -10.89 6.41 8.61
C GLN A 6 -10.99 7.89 8.19
N GLY A 7 -11.07 8.80 9.16
CA GLY A 7 -11.30 10.23 8.87
C GLY A 7 -10.05 11.07 8.68
N VAL A 8 -8.87 10.59 9.10
CA VAL A 8 -7.61 11.37 9.03
C VAL A 8 -6.51 10.58 8.33
N LEU A 9 -6.17 9.39 8.84
CA LEU A 9 -5.00 8.66 8.33
C LEU A 9 -5.23 8.13 6.92
N PHE A 10 -6.40 7.58 6.65
CA PHE A 10 -6.71 6.98 5.34
C PHE A 10 -6.71 8.01 4.21
N PRO A 11 -7.39 9.18 4.31
CA PRO A 11 -7.31 10.22 3.29
C PRO A 11 -5.88 10.70 3.02
N LEU A 12 -5.05 10.85 4.06
CA LEU A 12 -3.64 11.25 3.91
C LEU A 12 -2.78 10.19 3.19
N MET A 13 -3.20 8.93 3.22
CA MET A 13 -2.49 7.84 2.55
C MET A 13 -3.00 7.55 1.14
N CYS A 14 -4.14 8.14 0.74
CA CYS A 14 -4.68 8.01 -0.60
C CYS A 14 -3.91 8.90 -1.58
N TYR A 15 -3.88 8.49 -2.85
CA TYR A 15 -3.43 9.31 -3.96
C TYR A 15 -4.23 10.62 -4.04
N THR A 16 -3.54 11.75 -4.16
CA THR A 16 -4.14 13.11 -4.15
C THR A 16 -4.14 13.75 -5.53
N ASP A 17 -4.74 14.95 -5.65
CA ASP A 17 -4.70 15.72 -6.89
C ASP A 17 -3.30 16.27 -7.19
N GLU A 18 -2.51 16.59 -6.17
CA GLU A 18 -1.11 16.98 -6.32
C GLU A 18 -0.26 15.82 -6.84
N ASP A 19 -0.54 14.60 -6.36
CA ASP A 19 0.09 13.39 -6.85
C ASP A 19 -0.27 13.10 -8.31
N ASP A 20 -1.51 13.38 -8.72
CA ASP A 20 -2.01 13.26 -10.10
C ASP A 20 -1.34 14.27 -11.04
N ALA A 21 -1.25 15.52 -10.61
CA ALA A 21 -0.56 16.58 -11.33
C ALA A 21 0.92 16.22 -11.55
N LEU A 22 1.63 15.82 -10.48
CA LEU A 22 3.04 15.45 -10.58
C LEU A 22 3.25 14.20 -11.44
N TRP A 23 2.41 13.18 -11.30
CA TRP A 23 2.50 11.98 -12.15
C TRP A 23 2.32 12.31 -13.64
N THR A 24 1.43 13.25 -13.94
CA THR A 24 1.16 13.69 -15.32
C THR A 24 2.30 14.53 -15.88
N GLU A 25 2.88 15.41 -15.07
CA GLU A 25 3.96 16.32 -15.48
C GLU A 25 5.32 15.61 -15.56
N ASP A 26 5.71 14.91 -14.49
CA ASP A 26 6.98 14.19 -14.38
C ASP A 26 6.80 12.92 -13.51
N PRO A 27 6.43 11.78 -14.12
CA PRO A 27 6.26 10.53 -13.38
C PRO A 27 7.57 10.01 -12.79
N TYR A 28 8.74 10.41 -13.31
CA TYR A 28 10.02 9.99 -12.74
C TYR A 28 10.28 10.71 -11.42
N GLU A 29 10.04 12.02 -11.36
CA GLU A 29 10.15 12.78 -10.12
C GLU A 29 9.10 12.32 -9.09
N TYR A 30 7.88 11.96 -9.51
CA TYR A 30 6.92 11.31 -8.62
C TYR A 30 7.50 10.05 -7.94
N ILE A 31 8.09 9.15 -8.73
CA ILE A 31 8.70 7.91 -8.20
C ILE A 31 9.85 8.25 -7.26
N LYS A 32 10.68 9.24 -7.60
CA LYS A 32 11.78 9.67 -6.75
C LYS A 32 11.25 10.22 -5.42
N LEU A 33 10.37 11.22 -5.41
CA LEU A 33 9.85 11.81 -4.17
C LEU A 33 9.11 10.79 -3.27
N LYS A 34 8.33 9.87 -3.85
CA LYS A 34 7.48 8.94 -3.08
C LYS A 34 8.20 7.67 -2.63
N PHE A 35 9.33 7.32 -3.23
CA PHE A 35 10.02 6.05 -2.99
C PHE A 35 11.52 6.22 -2.66
N ASP A 36 12.04 7.45 -2.64
CA ASP A 36 13.38 7.73 -2.15
C ASP A 36 13.41 7.58 -0.62
N VAL A 37 14.39 6.80 -0.14
CA VAL A 37 14.60 6.42 1.26
C VAL A 37 15.13 7.61 2.09
N PHE A 38 15.58 8.68 1.44
CA PHE A 38 16.23 9.81 2.11
C PHE A 38 15.32 11.04 2.33
N GLU A 39 14.15 11.12 1.67
CA GLU A 39 13.22 12.26 1.80
C GLU A 39 12.20 12.14 2.94
N ASP A 40 12.38 11.18 3.85
CA ASP A 40 11.44 10.88 4.94
C ASP A 40 11.28 11.96 6.04
N PHE A 41 11.94 13.13 5.93
CA PHE A 41 12.12 13.97 7.10
C PHE A 41 10.92 14.82 7.53
N ILE A 42 9.99 15.25 6.66
CA ILE A 42 8.80 16.03 7.10
C ILE A 42 7.60 15.91 6.12
N SER A 43 7.03 14.72 5.94
CA SER A 43 5.75 14.57 5.21
C SER A 43 4.59 14.19 6.15
N PRO A 44 3.39 14.80 5.98
CA PRO A 44 2.17 14.37 6.69
C PRO A 44 1.85 12.88 6.49
N VAL A 45 2.23 12.33 5.33
CA VAL A 45 2.04 10.92 4.99
C VAL A 45 2.92 10.03 5.87
N THR A 46 4.21 10.34 5.98
CA THR A 46 5.17 9.61 6.84
C THR A 46 4.77 9.67 8.31
N ALA A 47 4.25 10.82 8.76
CA ALA A 47 3.69 10.96 10.10
C ALA A 47 2.46 10.05 10.30
N ALA A 48 1.53 10.02 9.33
CA ALA A 48 0.35 9.16 9.37
C ALA A 48 0.74 7.67 9.39
N GLN A 49 1.72 7.26 8.57
CA GLN A 49 2.26 5.90 8.54
C GLN A 49 2.84 5.50 9.90
N THR A 50 3.63 6.39 10.51
CA THR A 50 4.23 6.17 11.82
C THR A 50 3.18 5.98 12.90
N VAL A 51 2.14 6.82 12.92
CA VAL A 51 1.01 6.71 13.85
C VAL A 51 0.25 5.40 13.63
N LEU A 52 -0.05 5.05 12.38
CA LEU A 52 -0.76 3.82 12.02
C LEU A 52 0.02 2.58 12.47
N HIS A 53 1.30 2.52 12.10
CA HIS A 53 2.20 1.41 12.44
C HIS A 53 2.34 1.26 13.96
N THR A 54 2.63 2.35 14.68
CA THR A 54 2.80 2.33 16.14
C THR A 54 1.50 1.90 16.85
N SER A 55 0.36 2.38 16.38
CA SER A 55 -0.95 2.05 16.95
C SER A 55 -1.28 0.56 16.77
N CYS A 56 -1.09 0.03 15.55
CA CYS A 56 -1.35 -1.38 15.25
C CYS A 56 -0.35 -2.33 15.95
N LYS A 57 0.90 -1.87 16.18
CA LYS A 57 1.92 -2.63 16.90
C LYS A 57 1.64 -2.71 18.40
N LYS A 58 1.25 -1.59 19.03
CA LYS A 58 1.11 -1.48 20.48
C LYS A 58 -0.27 -1.88 21.01
N ARG A 59 -1.34 -1.78 20.22
CA ARG A 59 -2.72 -2.03 20.69
C ARG A 59 -3.36 -3.19 19.92
N LYS A 60 -3.68 -4.27 20.63
CA LYS A 60 -4.12 -5.55 20.05
C LYS A 60 -5.41 -5.45 19.22
N GLU A 61 -6.34 -4.59 19.60
CA GLU A 61 -7.64 -4.46 18.93
C GLU A 61 -7.62 -3.59 17.67
N ILE A 62 -6.57 -2.79 17.47
CA ILE A 62 -6.53 -1.86 16.33
C ILE A 62 -6.22 -2.61 15.04
N LEU A 63 -5.19 -3.47 15.06
CA LEU A 63 -4.74 -4.17 13.85
C LEU A 63 -5.88 -4.95 13.14
N PRO A 64 -6.70 -5.77 13.82
CA PRO A 64 -7.82 -6.46 13.18
C PRO A 64 -8.84 -5.50 12.56
N LYS A 65 -9.19 -4.40 13.23
CA LYS A 65 -10.14 -3.40 12.73
C LYS A 65 -9.60 -2.67 11.51
N THR A 66 -8.32 -2.28 11.54
CA THR A 66 -7.65 -1.65 10.39
C THR A 66 -7.62 -2.59 9.19
N MET A 67 -7.28 -3.86 9.39
CA MET A 67 -7.28 -4.84 8.30
C MET A 67 -8.67 -5.10 7.76
N ALA A 68 -9.70 -5.18 8.62
CA ALA A 68 -11.08 -5.32 8.18
C ALA A 68 -11.52 -4.14 7.30
N PHE A 69 -11.19 -2.91 7.71
CA PHE A 69 -11.45 -1.70 6.92
C PHE A 69 -10.76 -1.72 5.55
N CYS A 70 -9.47 -2.07 5.50
CA CYS A 70 -8.74 -2.14 4.23
C CYS A 70 -9.33 -3.22 3.31
N MET A 71 -9.65 -4.41 3.85
CA MET A 71 -10.25 -5.48 3.06
C MET A 71 -11.65 -5.13 2.54
N GLN A 72 -12.45 -4.41 3.34
CA GLN A 72 -13.75 -3.90 2.89
C GLN A 72 -13.60 -3.01 1.65
N ILE A 73 -12.63 -2.08 1.66
CA ILE A 73 -12.33 -1.24 0.49
C ILE A 73 -11.89 -2.08 -0.72
N LEU A 74 -10.99 -3.04 -0.52
CA LEU A 74 -10.47 -3.88 -1.60
C LEU A 74 -11.52 -4.83 -2.22
N GLN A 75 -12.61 -5.10 -1.51
CA GLN A 75 -13.71 -5.98 -1.94
C GLN A 75 -14.90 -5.23 -2.55
N MET A 76 -14.94 -3.89 -2.46
CA MET A 76 -15.96 -3.08 -3.11
C MET A 76 -15.82 -3.16 -4.63
N GLN A 77 -16.94 -3.40 -5.33
CA GLN A 77 -16.95 -3.55 -6.80
C GLN A 77 -16.60 -2.24 -7.52
N ASP A 78 -17.15 -1.12 -7.07
CA ASP A 78 -16.98 0.20 -7.69
C ASP A 78 -16.07 1.13 -6.87
N VAL A 79 -15.02 0.57 -6.27
CA VAL A 79 -14.06 1.35 -5.48
C VAL A 79 -13.28 2.31 -6.36
N GLN A 80 -13.16 3.56 -5.92
CA GLN A 80 -12.33 4.53 -6.63
C GLN A 80 -10.85 4.11 -6.55
N PRO A 81 -10.09 4.19 -7.66
CA PRO A 81 -8.66 3.80 -7.67
C PRO A 81 -7.85 4.44 -6.55
N ARG A 82 -8.12 5.72 -6.23
CA ARG A 82 -7.45 6.46 -5.14
C ARG A 82 -7.73 5.87 -3.75
N GLN A 83 -8.94 5.37 -3.51
CA GLN A 83 -9.28 4.69 -2.26
C GLN A 83 -8.58 3.32 -2.18
N LYS A 84 -8.51 2.62 -3.32
CA LYS A 84 -7.79 1.35 -3.43
C LYS A 84 -6.28 1.54 -3.18
N ASP A 85 -5.69 2.61 -3.72
CA ASP A 85 -4.32 3.05 -3.45
C ASP A 85 -4.08 3.23 -1.96
N GLY A 86 -4.94 3.98 -1.27
CA GLY A 86 -4.84 4.21 0.17
C GLY A 86 -4.90 2.92 0.98
N ALA A 87 -5.75 1.96 0.58
CA ALA A 87 -5.84 0.67 1.25
C ALA A 87 -4.54 -0.14 1.07
N PHE A 88 -3.97 -0.17 -0.13
CA PHE A 88 -2.66 -0.78 -0.37
C PHE A 88 -1.56 -0.08 0.41
N HIS A 89 -1.58 1.24 0.48
CA HIS A 89 -0.61 2.02 1.23
C HIS A 89 -0.63 1.65 2.72
N MET A 90 -1.81 1.63 3.34
CA MET A 90 -1.98 1.22 4.74
C MET A 90 -1.49 -0.21 5.01
N ILE A 91 -1.87 -1.17 4.16
CA ILE A 91 -1.44 -2.56 4.32
C ILE A 91 0.09 -2.67 4.15
N GLY A 92 0.66 -1.94 3.19
CA GLY A 92 2.10 -1.86 2.97
C GLY A 92 2.84 -1.34 4.20
N THR A 93 2.34 -0.29 4.85
CA THR A 93 2.87 0.21 6.13
C THR A 93 2.82 -0.83 7.26
N LEU A 94 1.82 -1.71 7.24
CA LEU A 94 1.63 -2.75 8.27
C LEU A 94 2.31 -4.09 7.95
N ALA A 95 2.93 -4.20 6.78
CA ALA A 95 3.66 -5.37 6.28
C ALA A 95 4.49 -6.10 7.34
N GLU A 96 5.36 -5.37 8.03
CA GLU A 96 6.29 -5.94 9.00
C GLU A 96 5.55 -6.59 10.19
N ILE A 97 4.48 -5.95 10.67
CA ILE A 97 3.67 -6.45 11.78
C ILE A 97 2.90 -7.70 11.34
N LEU A 98 2.33 -7.67 10.14
CA LEU A 98 1.52 -8.75 9.58
C LEU A 98 2.37 -10.01 9.37
N LEU A 99 3.55 -9.89 8.78
CA LEU A 99 4.47 -11.02 8.55
C LEU A 99 5.03 -11.63 9.83
N LYS A 100 5.05 -10.90 10.94
CA LYS A 100 5.49 -11.46 12.24
C LYS A 100 4.40 -12.32 12.92
N LYS A 101 3.14 -12.21 12.50
CA LYS A 101 2.00 -12.91 13.12
C LYS A 101 1.53 -14.08 12.24
N LYS A 102 1.63 -15.32 12.74
CA LYS A 102 1.28 -16.55 12.00
C LYS A 102 -0.11 -16.50 11.37
N MET A 103 -1.13 -16.01 12.10
CA MET A 103 -2.52 -15.90 11.63
C MET A 103 -2.72 -15.00 10.38
N TYR A 104 -1.77 -14.10 10.09
CA TYR A 104 -1.86 -13.16 8.97
C TYR A 104 -1.00 -13.59 7.79
N LYS A 105 0.00 -14.47 7.95
CA LYS A 105 0.90 -14.87 6.86
C LYS A 105 0.12 -15.47 5.68
N ASP A 106 -0.68 -16.49 5.93
CA ASP A 106 -1.43 -17.20 4.89
C ASP A 106 -2.48 -16.27 4.24
N LYS A 107 -3.10 -15.40 5.05
CA LYS A 107 -4.06 -14.39 4.56
C LYS A 107 -3.39 -13.33 3.69
N MET A 108 -2.15 -12.96 4.00
CA MET A 108 -1.39 -12.00 3.19
C MET A 108 -1.07 -12.58 1.82
N GLU A 109 -0.68 -13.85 1.73
CA GLU A 109 -0.43 -14.51 0.45
C GLU A 109 -1.69 -14.51 -0.44
N LEU A 110 -2.84 -14.90 0.13
CA LEU A 110 -4.12 -14.85 -0.59
C LEU A 110 -4.48 -13.43 -1.04
N MET A 111 -4.26 -12.43 -0.18
CA MET A 111 -4.53 -11.02 -0.51
C MET A 111 -3.61 -10.52 -1.64
N LEU A 112 -2.33 -10.90 -1.65
CA LEU A 112 -1.40 -10.56 -2.72
C LEU A 112 -1.88 -11.10 -4.06
N VAL A 113 -2.26 -12.37 -4.11
CA VAL A 113 -2.75 -13.02 -5.34
C VAL A 113 -4.08 -12.40 -5.79
N ALA A 114 -5.01 -12.19 -4.87
CA ALA A 114 -6.36 -11.72 -5.19
C ALA A 114 -6.42 -10.23 -5.55
N HIS A 115 -5.64 -9.38 -4.89
CA HIS A 115 -5.79 -7.93 -4.99
C HIS A 115 -4.54 -7.22 -5.51
N VAL A 116 -3.33 -7.68 -5.21
CA VAL A 116 -2.10 -6.95 -5.59
C VAL A 116 -1.62 -7.35 -6.98
N PHE A 117 -1.68 -8.64 -7.32
CA PHE A 117 -1.17 -9.14 -8.59
C PHE A 117 -1.91 -8.61 -9.82
N PRO A 118 -3.25 -8.51 -9.82
CA PRO A 118 -3.98 -7.91 -10.94
C PRO A 118 -3.56 -6.45 -11.22
N GLU A 119 -3.12 -5.72 -10.19
CA GLU A 119 -2.75 -4.31 -10.32
C GLU A 119 -1.46 -4.08 -11.10
N PHE A 120 -0.61 -5.09 -11.28
CA PHE A 120 0.54 -4.97 -12.19
C PHE A 120 0.14 -4.78 -13.65
N GLN A 121 -1.11 -5.09 -14.00
CA GLN A 121 -1.69 -4.83 -15.32
C GLN A 121 -2.70 -3.66 -15.29
N ASN A 122 -2.74 -2.88 -14.20
CA ASN A 122 -3.65 -1.74 -14.12
C ASN A 122 -3.27 -0.69 -15.18
N PRO A 123 -4.22 -0.14 -15.95
CA PRO A 123 -3.94 0.93 -16.92
C PRO A 123 -3.33 2.19 -16.28
N LEU A 124 -3.67 2.49 -15.02
CA LEU A 124 -3.13 3.60 -14.26
C LEU A 124 -1.71 3.28 -13.77
N GLY A 125 -0.72 4.02 -14.27
CA GLY A 125 0.69 3.78 -13.94
C GLY A 125 1.01 3.94 -12.45
N TYR A 126 0.42 4.93 -11.79
CA TYR A 126 0.63 5.14 -10.35
C TYR A 126 0.13 3.95 -9.50
N MET A 127 -0.92 3.26 -9.94
CA MET A 127 -1.40 2.04 -9.27
C MET A 127 -0.38 0.90 -9.40
N ARG A 128 0.22 0.73 -10.60
CA ARG A 128 1.32 -0.22 -10.81
C ARG A 128 2.51 0.12 -9.90
N ALA A 129 2.85 1.40 -9.79
CA ALA A 129 3.91 1.89 -8.91
C ALA A 129 3.60 1.62 -7.44
N ARG A 130 2.39 1.88 -6.96
CA ARG A 130 1.98 1.63 -5.57
C ARG A 130 2.19 0.18 -5.17
N VAL A 131 1.72 -0.77 -5.99
CA VAL A 131 1.83 -2.20 -5.68
C VAL A 131 3.27 -2.71 -5.76
N CYS A 132 4.17 -1.97 -6.41
CA CYS A 132 5.60 -2.30 -6.38
C CYS A 132 6.22 -2.18 -4.98
N ASN A 133 5.64 -1.40 -4.07
CA ASN A 133 6.08 -1.37 -2.67
C ASN A 133 5.97 -2.72 -1.97
N PHE A 134 5.05 -3.58 -2.45
CA PHE A 134 4.89 -4.93 -1.92
C PHE A 134 5.96 -5.91 -2.40
N LYS A 135 6.88 -5.52 -3.31
CA LYS A 135 7.99 -6.40 -3.72
C LYS A 135 8.84 -6.84 -2.54
N GLY A 136 9.17 -5.93 -1.63
CA GLY A 136 9.92 -6.27 -0.41
C GLY A 136 9.18 -7.27 0.49
N LEU A 137 7.85 -7.30 0.41
CA LEU A 137 6.99 -8.28 1.09
C LEU A 137 6.97 -9.62 0.36
N ALA A 138 6.80 -9.59 -0.97
CA ALA A 138 6.77 -10.78 -1.82
C ALA A 138 8.11 -11.53 -1.81
N CYS A 139 9.23 -10.82 -1.75
CA CYS A 139 10.55 -11.44 -1.60
C CYS A 139 10.73 -12.21 -0.28
N LYS A 140 9.95 -11.90 0.76
CA LYS A 140 9.94 -12.65 2.03
C LYS A 140 8.99 -13.85 2.01
N LEU A 141 8.09 -13.93 1.03
CA LEU A 141 7.17 -15.04 0.79
C LEU A 141 7.76 -15.88 -0.36
N HIS A 142 8.62 -16.82 0.00
CA HIS A 142 9.51 -17.64 -0.85
C HIS A 142 8.87 -18.26 -2.13
N ALA A 143 7.55 -18.33 -2.26
CA ALA A 143 6.85 -19.05 -3.32
C ALA A 143 6.44 -18.22 -4.56
N LEU A 144 6.42 -16.88 -4.48
CA LEU A 144 5.84 -16.02 -5.55
C LEU A 144 6.88 -15.35 -6.48
N TYR A 145 8.15 -15.67 -6.26
CA TYR A 145 9.33 -14.95 -6.79
C TYR A 145 9.49 -14.97 -8.32
N CYS A 146 8.86 -15.91 -9.04
CA CYS A 146 9.11 -16.08 -10.48
C CYS A 146 8.31 -15.11 -11.37
N ASN A 147 7.16 -14.60 -10.91
CA ASN A 147 6.27 -13.80 -11.75
C ASN A 147 6.48 -12.29 -11.62
N ILE A 148 6.91 -11.80 -10.46
CA ILE A 148 7.02 -10.36 -10.20
C ILE A 148 8.19 -9.74 -10.98
N THR A 149 9.35 -10.38 -11.04
CA THR A 149 10.57 -9.85 -11.71
C THR A 149 10.36 -9.63 -13.22
N ARG A 150 9.55 -10.47 -13.87
CA ARG A 150 9.17 -10.30 -15.29
C ARG A 150 8.23 -9.12 -15.53
N LEU A 151 7.42 -8.73 -14.54
CA LEU A 151 6.43 -7.66 -14.68
C LEU A 151 7.04 -6.26 -14.54
N LEU A 152 8.24 -6.13 -13.95
CA LEU A 152 8.82 -4.82 -13.61
C LEU A 152 9.38 -4.07 -14.80
N GLY A 153 9.79 -4.79 -15.85
CA GLY A 153 10.20 -4.19 -17.12
C GLY A 153 9.07 -3.44 -17.84
N ARG A 154 7.82 -3.54 -17.37
CA ARG A 154 6.63 -2.88 -17.93
C ARG A 154 5.98 -1.87 -16.97
N VAL A 155 6.60 -1.54 -15.84
CA VAL A 155 5.97 -0.67 -14.82
C VAL A 155 6.02 0.82 -15.20
N ILE A 156 6.95 1.22 -16.07
CA ILE A 156 7.16 2.63 -16.44
C ILE A 156 6.68 2.93 -17.88
N VAL A 157 6.35 1.91 -18.68
CA VAL A 157 5.77 2.07 -20.02
C VAL A 157 4.26 1.85 -19.97
#